data_AF-A0A9X3XNF2-F1
#
_entry.id   AF-A0A9X3XNF2-F1
#
_cell.length_a   1.000
_cell.length_b   1.000
_cell.length_c   1.000
_cell.angle_alpha   90.00
_cell.angle_beta   90.00
_cell.angle_gamma   90.00
#
_symmetry.space_group_name_H-M   'P 1'
#
loop_
_entity.id
_entity.type
_entity.pdbx_description
1 polymer ?
#
loop_
_entity_poly.entity_id
_entity_poly.type
_entity_poly.pdbx_seq_one_letter_code
_entity_poly.pdbx_strand_id
1 'polypeptide(L)'
;MKEIIKINTNENDITLSGRELHEFLDIGTEYPKWFERMTEYGFTKGEDYLVHYYDKNSSEVKNDDAEKMSANQRSAKGIIINHEIKLDMAKEIAMIQRNEKGKQARKYFLEVEKAWNSPEMIMKRALEIANKRVENLQL
;
A
#
# COMPACT_ATOMS: atom_id res chain seq x y z
N MET A 1 6.25 -19.64 4.40
CA MET A 1 6.68 -18.37 3.79
C MET A 1 7.07 -17.44 4.93
N LYS A 2 8.21 -16.74 4.87
CA LYS A 2 8.58 -15.77 5.91
C LYS A 2 7.98 -14.43 5.52
N GLU A 3 7.07 -13.91 6.32
CA GLU A 3 6.51 -12.57 6.12
C GLU A 3 7.62 -11.54 6.33
N ILE A 4 7.93 -10.77 5.28
CA ILE A 4 8.98 -9.75 5.30
C ILE A 4 8.41 -8.32 5.28
N ILE A 5 7.21 -8.15 4.74
CA ILE A 5 6.45 -6.89 4.66
C ILE A 5 5.00 -7.24 4.91
N LYS A 6 4.33 -6.47 5.76
CA LYS A 6 2.92 -6.69 6.06
C LYS A 6 2.08 -6.36 4.83
N ILE A 7 1.18 -7.27 4.47
CA ILE A 7 0.20 -7.07 3.42
C ILE A 7 -1.19 -6.94 4.02
N ASN A 8 -1.98 -6.03 3.47
CA ASN A 8 -3.39 -5.91 3.75
C ASN A 8 -4.15 -6.49 2.56
N THR A 9 -5.24 -7.20 2.84
CA THR A 9 -6.09 -7.79 1.82
C THR A 9 -7.49 -7.24 1.97
N ASN A 10 -7.96 -6.54 0.95
CA ASN A 10 -9.32 -6.07 0.78
C ASN A 10 -10.09 -7.12 -0.04
N GLU A 11 -11.39 -6.93 -0.25
CA GLU A 11 -12.21 -7.90 -1.00
C GLU A 11 -11.65 -8.19 -2.41
N ASN A 12 -11.07 -7.17 -3.05
CA ASN A 12 -10.60 -7.26 -4.43
C ASN A 12 -9.10 -7.03 -4.61
N ASP A 13 -8.46 -6.34 -3.67
CA ASP A 13 -7.09 -5.84 -3.83
C ASP A 13 -6.17 -6.34 -2.72
N ILE A 14 -4.87 -6.35 -3.03
CA ILE A 14 -3.80 -6.48 -2.06
C ILE A 14 -3.07 -5.16 -2.00
N THR A 15 -2.96 -4.61 -0.80
CA THR A 15 -2.25 -3.37 -0.52
C THR A 15 -1.17 -3.58 0.52
N LEU A 16 -0.23 -2.64 0.61
CA LEU A 16 0.79 -2.61 1.65
C LEU A 16 1.23 -1.17 1.94
N SER A 17 1.93 -1.01 3.06
CA SER A 17 2.50 0.27 3.45
C SER A 17 3.71 0.61 2.58
N GLY A 18 3.65 1.75 1.89
CA GLY A 18 4.80 2.29 1.16
C GLY A 18 6.00 2.57 2.07
N ARG A 19 5.76 2.92 3.34
CA ARG A 19 6.82 3.14 4.33
C ARG A 19 7.53 1.86 4.72
N GLU A 20 6.78 0.79 4.97
CA GLU A 20 7.38 -0.51 5.28
C GLU A 20 8.19 -1.04 4.10
N LEU A 21 7.70 -0.83 2.87
CA LEU A 21 8.47 -1.16 1.67
C LEU A 21 9.77 -0.34 1.60
N HIS A 22 9.72 0.97 1.83
CA HIS A 22 10.91 1.83 1.84
C HIS A 22 11.94 1.39 2.88
N GLU A 23 11.50 1.10 4.10
CA GLU A 23 12.34 0.61 5.19
C GLU A 23 12.96 -0.75 4.86
N PHE A 24 12.16 -1.68 4.33
CA PHE A 24 12.64 -2.98 3.89
C PHE A 24 13.69 -2.87 2.79
N LEU A 25 13.48 -1.99 1.81
CA LEU A 25 14.40 -1.76 0.70
C LEU A 25 15.70 -1.07 1.13
N ASP A 26 15.75 -0.50 2.34
CA ASP A 26 16.92 0.13 2.95
C ASP A 26 17.49 1.26 2.09
N ILE A 27 16.59 2.18 1.76
CA ILE A 27 16.87 3.30 0.88
C ILE A 27 17.30 4.49 1.73
N GLY A 28 18.53 4.97 1.51
CA GLY A 28 19.08 6.11 2.27
C GLY A 28 18.43 7.47 1.99
N THR A 29 17.59 7.57 0.94
CA THR A 29 16.79 8.79 0.69
C THR A 29 15.59 8.82 1.61
N GLU A 30 15.30 9.96 2.23
CA GLU A 30 14.12 10.14 3.09
C GLU A 30 12.83 9.76 2.37
N TYR A 31 11.94 9.07 3.10
CA TYR A 31 10.69 8.53 2.54
C TYR A 31 9.88 9.52 1.69
N PRO A 32 9.61 10.77 2.12
CA PRO A 32 8.78 11.69 1.31
C PRO A 32 9.41 11.99 -0.06
N LYS A 33 10.71 12.26 -0.09
CA LYS A 33 11.46 12.54 -1.32
C LYS A 33 11.57 11.31 -2.21
N TRP A 34 11.77 10.15 -1.60
CA TRP A 34 11.81 8.88 -2.31
C TRP A 34 10.46 8.56 -2.95
N PHE A 35 9.37 8.69 -2.19
CA PHE A 35 8.04 8.34 -2.67
C PHE A 35 7.58 9.28 -3.79
N GLU A 36 7.84 10.58 -3.66
CA GLU A 36 7.59 11.56 -4.74
C GLU A 36 8.27 11.13 -6.05
N ARG A 37 9.57 10.78 -5.99
CA ARG A 37 10.28 10.21 -7.14
C ARG A 37 9.69 8.89 -7.64
N MET A 38 9.16 8.04 -6.78
CA MET A 38 8.54 6.78 -7.23
C MET A 38 7.26 7.05 -8.01
N THR A 39 6.47 8.06 -7.62
CA THR A 39 5.24 8.43 -8.35
C THR A 39 5.49 8.95 -9.77
N GLU A 40 6.70 9.48 -10.05
CA GLU A 40 7.09 9.94 -11.38
C GLU A 40 7.21 8.81 -12.43
N TYR A 41 7.23 7.54 -12.00
CA TYR A 41 7.31 6.39 -12.90
C TYR A 41 5.97 6.00 -13.55
N GLY A 42 4.93 6.84 -13.40
CA GLY A 42 3.64 6.66 -14.07
C GLY A 42 2.54 6.07 -13.18
N PHE A 43 2.68 6.16 -11.85
CA PHE A 43 1.64 5.72 -10.92
C PHE A 43 0.60 6.82 -10.65
N THR A 44 -0.67 6.41 -10.61
CA THR A 44 -1.82 7.32 -10.45
C THR A 44 -2.37 7.26 -9.02
N LYS A 45 -2.49 8.43 -8.38
CA LYS A 45 -3.15 8.55 -7.07
C LYS A 45 -4.62 8.13 -7.18
N GLY A 46 -5.07 7.28 -6.27
CA GLY A 46 -6.44 6.74 -6.25
C GLY A 46 -6.60 5.43 -7.04
N GLU A 47 -5.66 5.12 -7.94
CA GLU A 47 -5.65 3.86 -8.69
C GLU A 47 -4.57 2.91 -8.16
N ASP A 48 -3.32 3.39 -8.09
CA ASP A 48 -2.15 2.60 -7.69
C ASP A 48 -1.80 2.77 -6.21
N TYR A 49 -2.11 3.93 -5.65
CA TYR A 49 -1.86 4.23 -4.24
C TYR A 49 -2.87 5.21 -3.64
N LEU A 50 -3.04 5.11 -2.32
CA LEU A 50 -3.80 6.03 -1.49
C LEU A 50 -2.86 6.80 -0.57
N VAL A 51 -3.29 8.01 -0.18
CA VAL A 51 -2.55 8.89 0.73
C VAL A 51 -3.31 8.93 2.05
N HIS A 52 -2.59 8.72 3.15
CA HIS A 52 -3.12 8.84 4.51
C HIS A 52 -2.33 9.90 5.26
N TYR A 53 -3.05 10.79 5.94
CA TYR A 53 -2.45 11.85 6.76
C TYR A 53 -2.62 11.51 8.23
N TYR A 54 -1.54 11.65 8.99
CA TYR A 54 -1.54 11.45 10.44
C TYR A 54 -1.07 12.72 11.12
N ASP A 55 -1.61 13.01 12.29
CA ASP A 55 -1.07 14.06 13.13
C ASP A 55 0.19 13.60 13.87
N LYS A 56 0.82 14.53 14.62
CA LYS A 56 1.99 14.24 15.45
C LYS A 56 1.76 13.18 16.54
N ASN A 57 0.50 12.89 16.89
CA ASN A 57 0.10 11.88 17.86
C ASN A 57 -0.27 10.56 17.18
N SER A 58 0.00 10.40 15.88
CA SER A 58 -0.36 9.23 15.06
C SER A 58 -1.87 8.97 14.94
N SER A 59 -2.70 10.00 15.12
CA SER A 59 -4.13 9.95 14.85
C SER A 59 -4.38 10.25 13.38
N GLU A 60 -5.18 9.43 12.71
CA GLU A 60 -5.55 9.66 11.31
C GLU A 60 -6.37 10.94 11.19
N VAL A 61 -5.96 11.81 10.28
CA VAL A 61 -6.59 13.08 9.96
C VAL A 61 -7.43 12.88 8.71
N LYS A 62 -8.64 13.46 8.68
CA LYS A 62 -9.49 13.41 7.49
C LYS A 62 -8.74 13.95 6.26
N ASN A 63 -8.69 13.14 5.21
CA ASN A 63 -7.96 13.46 3.97
C ASN A 63 -8.37 14.82 3.38
N ASP A 64 -9.68 15.13 3.36
CA ASP A 64 -10.21 16.37 2.78
C ASP A 64 -9.66 17.64 3.43
N ASP A 65 -9.36 17.60 4.73
CA ASP A 65 -8.84 18.75 5.46
C ASP A 65 -7.33 18.91 5.23
N ALA A 66 -6.58 17.80 5.20
CA ALA A 66 -5.13 17.79 5.04
C ALA A 66 -4.68 18.01 3.59
N GLU A 67 -5.48 17.59 2.61
CA GLU A 67 -5.19 17.76 1.19
C GLU A 67 -5.38 19.21 0.72
N LYS A 68 -6.33 19.94 1.32
CA LYS A 68 -6.54 21.39 1.08
C LYS A 68 -5.46 22.26 1.72
N MET A 69 -4.68 21.73 2.65
CA MET A 69 -3.58 22.47 3.28
C MET A 69 -2.39 22.62 2.33
N SER A 70 -1.68 23.73 2.43
CA SER A 70 -0.38 23.87 1.76
C SER A 70 0.68 23.01 2.45
N ALA A 71 1.79 22.73 1.75
CA ALA A 71 2.93 22.00 2.33
C ALA A 71 3.47 22.66 3.62
N ASN A 72 3.50 23.99 3.65
CA ASN A 72 3.91 24.77 4.83
C ASN A 72 2.95 24.58 6.00
N GLN A 73 1.64 24.56 5.72
CA GLN A 73 0.63 24.35 6.76
C GLN A 73 0.68 22.92 7.32
N ARG A 74 0.89 21.91 6.47
CA ARG A 74 1.06 20.51 6.90
C ARG A 74 2.28 20.37 7.80
N SER A 75 3.40 20.96 7.40
CA SER A 75 4.65 20.94 8.16
C SER A 75 4.49 21.64 9.52
N ALA A 76 3.84 22.81 9.55
CA ALA A 76 3.59 23.56 10.78
C ALA A 76 2.71 22.81 11.79
N LYS A 77 1.75 22.00 11.31
CA LYS A 77 0.91 21.13 12.16
C LYS A 77 1.57 19.78 12.50
N GLY A 78 2.75 19.48 11.94
CA GLY A 78 3.42 18.20 12.11
C GLY A 78 2.66 17.04 11.49
N ILE A 79 1.99 17.27 10.35
CA ILE A 79 1.26 16.21 9.63
C ILE A 79 2.25 15.28 8.93
N ILE A 80 2.13 14.00 9.21
CA ILE A 80 2.91 12.91 8.62
C ILE A 80 2.11 12.30 7.47
N ILE A 81 2.75 12.14 6.31
CA ILE A 81 2.14 11.52 5.14
C ILE A 81 2.61 10.07 5.03
N ASN A 82 1.66 9.16 4.90
CA ASN A 82 1.86 7.74 4.61
C ASN A 82 1.14 7.40 3.31
N HIS A 83 1.60 6.33 2.66
CA HIS A 83 1.00 5.86 1.43
C HIS A 83 0.67 4.38 1.57
N GLU A 84 -0.53 4.02 1.16
CA GLU A 84 -0.93 2.64 0.94
C GLU A 84 -0.80 2.37 -0.57
N ILE A 85 0.00 1.39 -0.96
CA ILE A 85 0.27 1.08 -2.36
C ILE A 85 -0.30 -0.28 -2.71
N LYS A 86 -0.77 -0.43 -3.95
CA LYS A 86 -1.19 -1.72 -4.49
C LYS A 86 -0.01 -2.64 -4.76
N LEU A 87 -0.30 -3.94 -4.80
CA LEU A 87 0.69 -4.98 -5.05
C LEU A 87 1.41 -4.79 -6.40
N ASP A 88 0.72 -4.34 -7.44
CA ASP A 88 1.30 -4.07 -8.76
C ASP A 88 2.36 -2.97 -8.71
N MET A 89 2.02 -1.82 -8.14
CA MET A 89 2.97 -0.74 -7.88
C MET A 89 4.16 -1.20 -7.03
N ALA A 90 3.93 -2.01 -6.00
CA ALA A 90 5.01 -2.52 -5.15
C ALA A 90 5.97 -3.47 -5.89
N LYS A 91 5.46 -4.32 -6.79
CA LYS A 91 6.27 -5.18 -7.66
C LYS A 91 7.18 -4.34 -8.57
N GLU A 92 6.64 -3.26 -9.14
CA GLU A 92 7.40 -2.35 -10.00
C GLU A 92 8.46 -1.57 -9.23
N ILE A 93 8.12 -0.98 -8.08
CA ILE A 93 9.08 -0.28 -7.21
C ILE A 93 10.22 -1.20 -6.81
N ALA A 94 9.92 -2.45 -6.45
CA ALA A 94 10.93 -3.45 -6.10
C ALA A 94 11.89 -3.76 -7.27
N MET A 95 11.39 -3.73 -8.51
CA MET A 95 12.21 -3.88 -9.73
C MET A 95 13.09 -2.66 -10.00
N ILE A 96 12.58 -1.44 -9.76
CA ILE A 96 13.29 -0.18 -10.00
C ILE A 96 14.55 -0.06 -9.12
N GLN A 97 14.53 -0.57 -7.88
CA GLN A 97 15.67 -0.42 -6.97
C GLN A 97 16.95 -1.16 -7.40
N ARG A 98 16.84 -2.18 -8.25
CA ARG A 98 17.98 -2.97 -8.79
C ARG A 98 18.97 -3.44 -7.70
N ASN A 99 18.49 -3.76 -6.50
CA ASN A 99 19.29 -4.23 -5.37
C ASN A 99 18.79 -5.60 -4.86
N GLU A 100 19.58 -6.27 -4.02
CA GLU A 100 19.22 -7.61 -3.51
C GLU A 100 17.95 -7.59 -2.66
N LYS A 101 17.70 -6.52 -1.90
CA LYS A 101 16.45 -6.36 -1.13
C LYS A 101 15.23 -6.23 -2.05
N GLY A 102 15.32 -5.46 -3.12
CA GLY A 102 14.30 -5.34 -4.15
C GLY A 102 14.01 -6.68 -4.83
N LYS A 103 15.05 -7.48 -5.10
CA LYS A 103 14.88 -8.86 -5.62
C LYS A 103 14.14 -9.77 -4.63
N GLN A 104 14.43 -9.65 -3.34
CA GLN A 104 13.72 -10.39 -2.29
C GLN A 104 12.26 -9.94 -2.16
N ALA A 105 12.00 -8.63 -2.10
CA ALA A 105 10.66 -8.05 -2.08
C ALA A 105 9.84 -8.51 -3.29
N ARG A 106 10.42 -8.44 -4.50
CA ARG A 106 9.76 -8.90 -5.72
C ARG A 106 9.38 -10.38 -5.67
N LYS A 107 10.29 -11.25 -5.21
CA LYS A 107 9.99 -12.69 -5.07
C LYS A 107 8.84 -12.92 -4.09
N TYR A 108 8.88 -12.23 -2.95
CA TYR A 108 7.81 -12.28 -1.96
C TYR A 108 6.47 -11.82 -2.54
N PHE A 109 6.42 -10.68 -3.22
CA PHE A 109 5.20 -10.17 -3.85
C PHE A 109 4.63 -11.11 -4.91
N LEU A 110 5.49 -11.78 -5.70
CA LEU A 110 5.04 -12.81 -6.65
C LEU A 110 4.47 -14.05 -5.95
N GLU A 111 5.03 -14.45 -4.81
CA GLU A 111 4.49 -15.56 -4.02
C GLU A 111 3.15 -15.20 -3.38
N VAL A 112 3.02 -13.98 -2.85
CA VAL A 112 1.77 -13.42 -2.34
C VAL A 112 0.70 -13.39 -3.44
N GLU A 113 1.03 -12.88 -4.62
CA GLU A 113 0.11 -12.84 -5.77
C GLU A 113 -0.33 -14.24 -6.21
N LYS A 114 0.61 -15.20 -6.26
CA LYS A 114 0.28 -16.60 -6.59
C LYS A 114 -0.64 -17.24 -5.56
N ALA A 115 -0.38 -17.00 -4.27
CA ALA A 115 -1.23 -17.51 -3.20
C ALA A 115 -2.64 -16.89 -3.28
N TRP A 116 -2.71 -15.58 -3.54
CA TRP A 116 -3.97 -14.87 -3.73
C TRP A 116 -4.78 -15.40 -4.90
N ASN A 117 -4.12 -15.65 -6.03
CA ASN A 117 -4.73 -16.14 -7.25
C ASN A 117 -4.84 -17.68 -7.32
N SER A 118 -4.57 -18.39 -6.22
CA SER A 118 -4.82 -19.83 -6.16
C SER A 118 -6.32 -20.12 -6.31
N PRO A 119 -6.72 -21.22 -6.97
CA PRO A 119 -8.12 -21.58 -7.13
C PRO A 119 -8.87 -21.65 -5.79
N GLU A 120 -8.21 -22.16 -4.75
CA GLU A 120 -8.76 -22.27 -3.41
C GLU A 120 -9.04 -20.88 -2.81
N MET A 121 -8.11 -19.92 -2.94
CA MET A 121 -8.29 -18.57 -2.41
C MET A 121 -9.28 -17.74 -3.23
N ILE A 122 -9.37 -17.94 -4.54
CA ILE A 122 -10.41 -17.33 -5.37
C ILE A 122 -11.78 -17.85 -4.94
N MET A 123 -11.93 -19.17 -4.79
CA MET A 123 -13.18 -19.79 -4.37
C MET A 123 -13.59 -19.33 -2.98
N LYS A 124 -12.65 -19.27 -2.03
CA LYS A 124 -12.87 -18.76 -0.68
C LYS A 124 -13.46 -17.34 -0.72
N ARG A 125 -12.85 -16.43 -1.49
CA ARG A 125 -13.34 -15.04 -1.64
C ARG A 125 -14.72 -14.98 -2.27
N ALA A 126 -14.95 -15.76 -3.33
CA ALA A 126 -16.26 -15.84 -3.98
C ALA A 126 -17.36 -16.30 -2.99
N LEU A 127 -17.05 -17.27 -2.13
CA LEU A 127 -17.96 -17.75 -1.10
C LEU A 127 -18.22 -16.67 -0.02
N GLU A 128 -17.19 -15.97 0.44
CA GLU A 128 -17.33 -14.86 1.40
C GLU A 128 -18.22 -13.74 0.84
N ILE A 129 -18.02 -13.36 -0.43
CA ILE A 129 -18.86 -12.36 -1.11
C ILE A 129 -20.32 -12.86 -1.21
N ALA A 130 -20.51 -14.13 -1.57
CA ALA A 130 -21.85 -14.72 -1.66
C ALA A 130 -22.56 -14.71 -0.30
N ASN A 131 -21.86 -15.09 0.77
CA ASN A 131 -22.41 -15.09 2.14
C ASN A 131 -22.78 -13.68 2.60
N LYS A 132 -21.89 -12.69 2.42
CA LYS A 132 -22.21 -11.29 2.74
C LYS A 132 -23.44 -10.80 1.99
N ARG A 133 -23.61 -11.20 0.72
CA ARG A 133 -24.77 -10.84 -0.07
C ARG A 133 -26.05 -11.48 0.45
N VAL A 134 -25.99 -12.74 0.89
CA VAL A 134 -27.13 -13.42 1.51
C VAL A 134 -27.50 -12.76 2.84
N GLU A 135 -26.53 -12.46 3.70
CA GLU A 135 -26.76 -11.72 4.97
C GLU A 135 -27.42 -10.36 4.71
N ASN A 136 -26.95 -9.61 3.73
CA ASN A 136 -27.54 -8.30 3.38
C ASN A 136 -28.96 -8.41 2.77
N LEU A 137 -29.34 -9.57 2.23
CA LEU A 137 -30.68 -9.84 1.70
C LEU A 137 -31.63 -10.43 2.75
N GLN A 138 -31.09 -11.01 3.81
CA GLN A 138 -31.83 -11.45 4.99
C GLN A 138 -32.12 -10.22 5.86
N LEU A 139 -33.19 -9.50 5.51
CA LEU A 139 -33.91 -8.63 6.46
C LEU A 139 -34.53 -9.48 7.58
#